data_AF-A0A087T4K6-F1
#
_entry.id   AF-A0A087T4K6-F1
#
_cell.length_a   1.000
_cell.length_b   1.000
_cell.length_c   1.000
_cell.angle_alpha   90.00
_cell.angle_beta   90.00
_cell.angle_gamma   90.00
#
_symmetry.space_group_name_H-M   'P 1'
#
loop_
_entity.id
_entity.type
_entity.pdbx_description
1 polymer ?
#
loop_
_entity_poly.entity_id
_entity_poly.type
_entity_poly.pdbx_seq_one_letter_code
_entity_poly.pdbx_strand_id
1 'polypeptide(L)'
;MSDRKFFVGGNWKMNGNKSSIDGIIKFLTDGPLDPNTELVVGCPTIYIDYVVSKVPKTIGVAAQNCYKVASGAFTGEISPAMIKDVGAEWVILGHSERRNVFGETDALIADKVAHALSEG
;
A
#
# COMPACT_ATOMS: atom_id res chain seq x y z
N MET A 1 -2.36 28.18 10.36
CA MET A 1 -1.68 26.88 10.54
C MET A 1 -2.39 25.90 9.62
N SER A 2 -1.65 25.12 8.84
CA SER A 2 -2.18 24.37 7.68
C SER A 2 -3.25 23.34 8.04
N ASP A 3 -4.35 23.32 7.29
CA ASP A 3 -5.42 22.33 7.31
C ASP A 3 -4.92 20.95 6.79
N ARG A 4 -4.03 20.29 7.53
CA ARG A 4 -3.63 18.92 7.23
C ARG A 4 -4.72 17.97 7.70
N LYS A 5 -5.30 17.22 6.77
CA LYS A 5 -6.21 16.11 7.09
C LYS A 5 -5.46 15.08 7.94
N PHE A 6 -6.11 14.56 8.98
CA PHE A 6 -5.50 13.51 9.81
C PHE A 6 -5.39 12.23 8.99
N PHE A 7 -4.27 11.52 9.09
CA PHE A 7 -3.98 10.33 8.26
C PHE A 7 -3.61 9.14 9.15
N VAL A 8 -4.24 7.99 8.90
CA VAL A 8 -3.96 6.74 9.61
C VAL A 8 -3.70 5.62 8.60
N GLY A 9 -2.47 5.10 8.63
CA GLY A 9 -2.03 3.98 7.80
C GLY A 9 -1.89 2.69 8.61
N GLY A 10 -2.54 1.61 8.16
CA GLY A 10 -2.41 0.27 8.76
C GLY A 10 -1.56 -0.67 7.88
N ASN A 11 -0.28 -0.85 8.20
CA ASN A 11 0.58 -1.81 7.49
C ASN A 11 0.43 -3.23 8.07
N TRP A 12 -0.20 -4.14 7.32
CA TRP A 12 -0.42 -5.53 7.73
C TRP A 12 0.84 -6.40 7.64
N LYS A 13 1.90 -5.91 6.99
CA LYS A 13 3.13 -6.66 6.69
C LYS A 13 2.81 -7.99 6.01
N MET A 14 3.63 -9.03 6.23
CA MET A 14 3.43 -10.37 5.68
C MET A 14 2.42 -11.19 6.52
N ASN A 15 1.21 -10.67 6.75
CA ASN A 15 0.16 -11.36 7.51
C ASN A 15 -1.15 -11.45 6.74
N GLY A 16 -1.91 -12.50 7.06
CA GLY A 16 -3.29 -12.67 6.66
C GLY A 16 -3.52 -13.74 5.60
N ASN A 17 -4.79 -14.14 5.52
CA ASN A 17 -5.39 -14.92 4.45
C ASN A 17 -6.77 -14.34 4.16
N LYS A 18 -7.46 -14.82 3.12
CA LYS A 18 -8.78 -14.29 2.73
C LYS A 18 -9.79 -14.21 3.89
N SER A 19 -9.85 -15.24 4.73
CA SER A 19 -10.77 -15.28 5.88
C SER A 19 -10.43 -14.23 6.94
N SER A 20 -9.16 -14.11 7.33
CA SER A 20 -8.76 -13.09 8.32
C SER A 20 -8.89 -11.67 7.76
N ILE A 21 -8.63 -11.48 6.46
CA ILE A 21 -8.79 -10.21 5.76
C ILE A 21 -10.26 -9.80 5.73
N ASP A 22 -11.18 -10.73 5.44
CA ASP A 22 -12.63 -10.47 5.49
C ASP A 22 -13.07 -10.01 6.88
N GLY A 23 -12.50 -10.59 7.95
CA GLY A 23 -12.72 -10.14 9.32
C GLY A 23 -12.26 -8.69 9.56
N ILE A 24 -11.07 -8.33 9.06
CA ILE A 24 -10.54 -6.97 9.16
C ILE A 24 -11.41 -5.98 8.37
N ILE A 25 -11.79 -6.32 7.13
CA ILE A 25 -12.64 -5.48 6.29
C ILE A 25 -14.00 -5.26 6.94
N LYS A 26 -14.61 -6.32 7.49
CA LYS A 26 -15.86 -6.22 8.24
C LYS A 26 -15.72 -5.28 9.44
N PHE A 27 -14.66 -5.43 10.23
CA PHE A 27 -14.39 -4.56 11.37
C PHE A 27 -14.25 -3.08 10.95
N LEU A 28 -13.52 -2.80 9.87
CA LEU A 28 -13.36 -1.45 9.33
C LEU A 28 -14.67 -0.87 8.75
N THR A 29 -15.54 -1.72 8.21
CA THR A 29 -16.84 -1.31 7.65
C THR A 29 -17.86 -1.00 8.74
N ASP A 30 -17.89 -1.80 9.81
CA ASP A 30 -18.86 -1.67 10.89
C ASP A 30 -18.44 -0.63 11.95
N GLY A 31 -17.14 -0.38 12.08
CA GLY A 31 -16.58 0.49 13.11
C GLY A 31 -16.90 1.98 12.87
N PRO A 32 -17.06 2.78 13.95
CA PRO A 32 -17.16 4.22 13.79
C PRO A 32 -15.82 4.76 13.26
N LEU A 33 -15.84 5.28 12.03
CA LEU A 33 -14.69 5.97 11.43
C LEU A 33 -14.95 7.48 11.44
N ASP A 34 -13.96 8.24 11.91
CA ASP A 34 -14.03 9.70 11.85
C ASP A 34 -13.93 10.15 10.37
N PRO A 35 -14.95 10.83 9.81
CA PRO A 35 -14.93 11.28 8.41
C PRO A 35 -13.79 12.28 8.11
N ASN A 36 -13.19 12.88 9.14
CA ASN A 36 -12.05 13.80 9.00
C ASN A 36 -10.70 13.07 8.93
N THR A 37 -10.69 11.74 9.04
CA THR A 37 -9.48 10.92 8.91
C THR A 37 -9.40 10.30 7.53
N GLU A 38 -8.24 10.37 6.90
CA GLU A 38 -7.89 9.58 5.74
C GLU A 38 -7.32 8.24 6.20
N LEU A 39 -7.95 7.14 5.78
CA LEU A 39 -7.56 5.79 6.16
C LEU A 39 -6.96 5.07 4.96
N VAL A 40 -5.81 4.42 5.17
CA VAL A 40 -5.15 3.59 4.16
C VAL A 40 -4.70 2.27 4.79
N VAL A 41 -4.95 1.14 4.11
CA VAL A 41 -4.48 -0.19 4.54
C VAL A 41 -3.42 -0.73 3.59
N GLY A 42 -2.25 -1.09 4.13
CA GLY A 42 -1.15 -1.70 3.40
C GLY A 42 -1.17 -3.21 3.53
N CYS A 43 -1.49 -3.95 2.45
CA CYS A 43 -1.65 -5.40 2.48
C CYS A 43 -0.60 -6.15 1.63
N PRO A 44 -0.34 -7.45 1.90
CA PRO A 44 0.56 -8.24 1.06
C PRO A 44 0.11 -8.22 -0.40
N THR A 45 1.07 -8.13 -1.31
CA THR A 45 0.84 -7.94 -2.76
C THR A 45 -0.19 -8.90 -3.35
N ILE A 46 -0.14 -10.18 -2.96
CA ILE A 46 -1.04 -11.23 -3.48
C ILE A 46 -2.53 -10.99 -3.13
N TYR A 47 -2.81 -10.10 -2.17
CA TYR A 47 -4.16 -9.80 -1.71
C TYR A 47 -4.64 -8.39 -2.09
N ILE A 48 -3.86 -7.57 -2.81
CA ILE A 48 -4.23 -6.19 -3.13
C ILE A 48 -5.57 -6.14 -3.88
N ASP A 49 -5.69 -6.85 -5.01
CA ASP A 49 -6.92 -6.91 -5.81
C ASP A 49 -8.13 -7.41 -4.99
N TYR A 50 -7.89 -8.40 -4.13
CA TYR A 50 -8.92 -8.92 -3.22
C TYR A 50 -9.40 -7.89 -2.18
N VAL A 51 -8.49 -7.07 -1.65
CA VAL A 51 -8.83 -6.01 -0.70
C VAL A 51 -9.51 -4.84 -1.41
N VAL A 52 -8.99 -4.39 -2.56
CA VAL A 52 -9.58 -3.29 -3.34
C VAL A 52 -11.02 -3.58 -3.76
N SER A 53 -11.32 -4.83 -4.11
CA SER A 53 -12.68 -5.25 -4.51
C SER A 53 -13.68 -5.32 -3.35
N LYS A 54 -13.23 -5.27 -2.10
CA LYS A 54 -14.07 -5.49 -0.91
C LYS A 54 -14.12 -4.34 0.08
N VAL A 55 -13.05 -3.55 0.19
CA VAL A 55 -12.96 -2.46 1.15
C VAL A 55 -13.88 -1.29 0.73
N PRO A 56 -14.51 -0.57 1.67
CA PRO A 56 -15.25 0.65 1.34
C PRO A 56 -14.39 1.65 0.56
N LYS A 57 -14.97 2.34 -0.42
CA LYS A 57 -14.26 3.34 -1.25
C LYS A 57 -13.70 4.53 -0.47
N THR A 58 -14.11 4.70 0.79
CA THR A 58 -13.58 5.72 1.71
C THR A 58 -12.24 5.33 2.33
N ILE A 59 -11.78 4.09 2.13
CA ILE A 59 -10.51 3.57 2.65
C ILE A 59 -9.59 3.26 1.47
N GLY A 60 -8.43 3.92 1.43
CA GLY A 60 -7.41 3.66 0.43
C GLY A 60 -6.70 2.33 0.66
N VAL A 61 -6.16 1.76 -0.42
CA VAL A 61 -5.33 0.55 -0.36
C VAL A 61 -3.91 0.89 -0.79
N ALA A 62 -2.93 0.39 -0.03
CA ALA A 62 -1.52 0.52 -0.33
C ALA A 62 -0.88 -0.83 -0.66
N ALA A 63 0.00 -0.84 -1.65
CA ALA A 63 1.04 -1.85 -1.77
C ALA A 63 2.11 -1.64 -0.67
N GLN A 64 2.79 -2.72 -0.28
CA GLN A 64 3.82 -2.66 0.77
C GLN A 64 5.24 -2.39 0.24
N ASN A 65 5.44 -2.45 -1.08
CA ASN A 65 6.67 -2.12 -1.79
C ASN A 65 6.37 -2.07 -3.31
N CYS A 66 7.21 -1.40 -4.08
CA CYS A 66 7.24 -1.50 -5.55
C CYS A 66 8.67 -1.33 -6.07
N TYR A 67 8.85 -1.49 -7.38
CA TYR A 67 10.13 -1.30 -8.05
C TYR A 67 10.22 0.03 -8.80
N LYS A 68 11.44 0.35 -9.26
CA LYS A 68 11.82 1.68 -9.76
C LYS A 68 11.68 1.87 -11.27
N VAL A 69 11.13 0.89 -11.99
CA VAL A 69 10.89 0.97 -13.44
C VAL A 69 9.53 0.35 -13.79
N ALA A 70 8.96 0.76 -14.93
CA ALA A 70 7.62 0.37 -15.34
C ALA A 70 7.46 -1.14 -15.59
N SER A 71 8.46 -1.77 -16.22
CA SER A 71 8.51 -3.20 -16.50
C SER A 71 9.94 -3.66 -16.83
N GLY A 72 10.17 -4.97 -16.84
CA GLY A 72 11.45 -5.55 -17.25
C GLY A 72 11.73 -6.90 -16.60
N ALA A 73 12.98 -7.37 -16.75
CA ALA A 73 13.43 -8.65 -16.21
C ALA A 73 13.75 -8.57 -14.70
N PHE A 74 12.72 -8.38 -13.87
CA PHE A 74 12.82 -8.25 -12.41
C PHE A 74 11.90 -9.27 -11.73
N THR A 75 12.25 -10.55 -11.83
CA THR A 75 11.43 -11.65 -11.28
C THR A 75 11.11 -11.43 -9.80
N GLY A 76 9.81 -11.42 -9.47
CA GLY A 76 9.30 -11.26 -8.11
C GLY A 76 8.95 -9.82 -7.71
N GLU A 77 9.34 -8.82 -8.52
CA GLU A 77 9.00 -7.42 -8.29
C GLU A 77 7.65 -7.05 -8.91
N ILE A 78 7.06 -5.95 -8.42
CA ILE A 78 5.87 -5.31 -9.00
C ILE A 78 6.17 -3.84 -9.30
N SER A 79 5.53 -3.27 -10.33
CA SER A 79 5.68 -1.85 -10.66
C SER A 79 4.51 -1.01 -10.14
N PRO A 80 4.69 0.32 -9.97
CA PRO A 80 3.58 1.23 -9.69
C PRO A 80 2.42 1.12 -10.69
N ALA A 81 2.71 0.91 -11.98
CA ALA A 81 1.69 0.67 -12.99
C ALA A 81 0.80 -0.55 -12.68
N MET A 82 1.37 -1.65 -12.17
CA MET A 82 0.60 -2.83 -11.74
C MET A 82 -0.25 -2.54 -10.50
N ILE A 83 0.25 -1.72 -9.57
CA ILE A 83 -0.48 -1.33 -8.35
C ILE A 83 -1.71 -0.49 -8.72
N LYS A 84 -1.53 0.46 -9.67
CA LYS A 84 -2.60 1.29 -10.19
C LYS A 84 -3.64 0.48 -10.98
N ASP A 85 -3.20 -0.49 -11.76
CA ASP A 85 -4.07 -1.38 -12.56
C ASP A 85 -5.07 -2.15 -11.67
N VAL A 86 -4.62 -2.64 -10.51
CA VAL A 86 -5.50 -3.31 -9.54
C VAL A 86 -6.28 -2.35 -8.63
N GLY A 87 -6.19 -1.04 -8.88
CA GLY A 87 -6.98 -0.01 -8.21
C GLY A 87 -6.49 0.42 -6.82
N ALA A 88 -5.24 0.11 -6.47
CA ALA A 88 -4.60 0.66 -5.27
C ALA A 88 -3.95 2.02 -5.59
N GLU A 89 -4.03 2.94 -4.63
CA GLU A 89 -3.65 4.35 -4.82
C GLU A 89 -2.38 4.75 -4.06
N TRP A 90 -1.86 3.83 -3.24
CA TRP A 90 -0.74 4.09 -2.35
C TRP A 90 0.34 3.01 -2.43
N VAL A 91 1.57 3.38 -2.06
CA VAL A 91 2.65 2.42 -1.84
C VAL A 91 3.50 2.85 -0.65
N ILE A 92 3.81 1.91 0.23
CA ILE A 92 4.76 2.11 1.32
C ILE A 92 6.17 1.91 0.75
N LEU A 93 7.04 2.91 0.89
CA LEU A 93 8.43 2.86 0.44
C LEU A 93 9.40 3.17 1.57
N GLY A 94 10.55 2.51 1.56
CA GLY A 94 11.59 2.71 2.57
C GLY A 94 11.21 2.26 3.98
N HIS A 95 10.31 1.29 4.12
CA HIS A 95 9.99 0.67 5.40
C HIS A 95 11.26 0.11 6.08
N SER A 96 11.33 0.16 7.40
CA SER A 96 12.53 -0.27 8.16
C SER A 96 12.92 -1.72 7.88
N GLU A 97 11.96 -2.61 7.68
CA GLU A 97 12.22 -4.01 7.28
C GLU A 97 12.88 -4.10 5.89
N ARG A 98 12.47 -3.27 4.92
CA ARG A 98 13.10 -3.21 3.59
C ARG A 98 14.56 -2.75 3.68
N ARG A 99 14.84 -1.79 4.56
CA ARG A 99 16.20 -1.27 4.79
C ARG A 99 17.08 -2.28 5.53
N ASN A 100 16.61 -2.77 6.68
CA ASN A 100 17.42 -3.52 7.61
C ASN A 100 17.52 -5.02 7.27
N VAL A 101 16.48 -5.60 6.66
CA VAL A 101 16.45 -7.03 6.30
C VAL A 101 16.83 -7.25 4.85
N PHE A 102 16.34 -6.39 3.94
CA PHE A 102 16.54 -6.54 2.50
C PHE A 102 17.59 -5.60 1.90
N GLY A 103 18.20 -4.73 2.72
CA GLY A 103 19.32 -3.89 2.30
C GLY A 103 18.94 -2.76 1.32
N GLU A 104 17.69 -2.29 1.31
CA GLU A 104 17.32 -1.17 0.44
C GLU A 104 17.99 0.13 0.89
N THR A 105 18.77 0.72 -0.03
CA THR A 105 19.52 1.96 0.20
C THR A 105 18.66 3.20 -0.06
N ASP A 106 19.08 4.35 0.48
CA ASP A 106 18.42 5.63 0.21
C ASP A 106 18.36 5.96 -1.29
N ALA A 107 19.43 5.64 -2.05
CA ALA A 107 19.45 5.85 -3.50
C ALA A 107 18.37 5.01 -4.20
N LEU A 108 18.24 3.73 -3.86
CA LEU A 108 17.19 2.88 -4.43
C LEU A 108 15.79 3.37 -4.04
N ILE A 109 15.61 3.80 -2.79
CA ILE A 109 14.32 4.29 -2.30
C ILE A 109 13.95 5.60 -2.98
N ALA A 110 14.91 6.50 -3.20
CA ALA A 110 14.71 7.74 -3.97
C ALA A 110 14.25 7.45 -5.40
N ASP A 111 14.89 6.50 -6.09
CA ASP A 111 14.46 6.06 -7.43
C ASP A 111 13.01 5.53 -7.42
N LYS A 112 12.67 4.71 -6.41
CA LYS A 112 11.30 4.17 -6.27
C LYS A 112 10.27 5.25 -6.00
N VAL A 113 10.57 6.22 -5.14
CA VAL A 113 9.67 7.34 -4.82
C VAL A 113 9.44 8.18 -6.07
N ALA A 114 10.49 8.53 -6.81
CA ALA A 114 10.37 9.31 -8.04
C ALA A 114 9.52 8.58 -9.08
N HIS A 115 9.74 7.28 -9.26
CA HIS A 115 8.99 6.48 -10.21
C HIS A 115 7.52 6.29 -9.79
N ALA A 116 7.24 6.00 -8.52
CA ALA A 116 5.88 5.88 -8.00
C ALA A 116 5.08 7.17 -8.25
N LEU A 117 5.63 8.32 -7.87
CA LEU A 117 4.99 9.62 -8.09
C LEU A 117 4.79 9.96 -9.57
N SER A 118 5.67 9.49 -10.46
CA SER A 118 5.52 9.71 -11.91
C SER A 118 4.36 8.91 -12.53
N GLU A 119 3.92 7.85 -11.86
CA GLU A 119 2.81 6.99 -12.29
C GLU A 119 1.45 7.41 -11.71
N GLY A 120 1.43 8.47 -10.90
CA GLY A 120 0.27 9.04 -10.22
C GLY A 120 0.09 8.52 -8.81
#